data_AF-A0A507DBD2-F1
#
_entry.id   AF-A0A507DBD2-F1
#
_cell.length_a   1.000
_cell.length_b   1.000
_cell.length_c   1.000
_cell.angle_alpha   90.00
_cell.angle_beta   90.00
_cell.angle_gamma   90.00
#
_symmetry.space_group_name_H-M   'P 1'
#
loop_
_entity.id
_entity.type
_entity.pdbx_description
1 polymer ?
#
loop_
_entity_poly.entity_id
_entity_poly.type
_entity_poly.pdbx_seq_one_letter_code
_entity_poly.pdbx_strand_id
1 'polypeptide(L)'
;MCSAREKEGRRKTKLDQMIKEEKASCKPQATVLLLGAGAAGKSTVMKQMQLLHTRNGKPTFTNTERGEFQKVIGENIIANMHRICGAMIKLGIPYGSPEGLEQAKLLGDVTEGLTSKAVELVQALWTDAGIQQCLARSNEYHMEDSARYFLENLARISSSTYTPTDQDILLCRVMTTGVRGKYSV
;
A
#
# COMPACT_ATOMS: atom_id res chain seq x y z
N MET A 1 -28.24 49.36 13.45
CA MET A 1 -27.70 48.20 14.21
C MET A 1 -28.46 46.86 13.99
N CYS A 2 -29.57 46.79 13.23
CA CYS A 2 -30.33 45.53 13.04
C CYS A 2 -29.78 44.55 11.99
N SER A 3 -28.94 44.95 11.03
CA SER A 3 -28.54 44.06 9.92
C SER A 3 -27.50 42.99 10.28
N ALA A 4 -26.72 43.19 11.35
CA ALA A 4 -25.68 42.25 11.77
C ALA A 4 -26.26 41.02 12.50
N ARG A 5 -27.23 41.22 13.40
CA ARG A 5 -27.86 40.13 14.18
C ARG A 5 -28.66 39.15 13.32
N GLU A 6 -29.33 39.62 12.27
CA GLU A 6 -30.09 38.76 11.34
C GLU A 6 -29.18 37.88 10.46
N LYS A 7 -28.03 38.42 10.02
CA LYS A 7 -27.04 37.66 9.23
C LYS A 7 -26.36 36.57 10.07
N GLU A 8 -26.15 36.82 11.35
CA GLU A 8 -25.55 35.87 12.30
C GLU A 8 -26.51 34.72 12.65
N GLY A 9 -27.78 35.04 12.90
CA GLY A 9 -28.84 34.04 13.11
C GLY A 9 -29.06 33.14 11.89
N ARG A 10 -28.98 33.69 10.67
CA ARG A 10 -29.13 32.94 9.41
C ARG A 10 -27.92 32.05 9.07
N ARG A 11 -26.73 32.37 9.60
CA ARG A 11 -25.53 31.51 9.48
C ARG A 11 -25.59 30.35 10.47
N LYS A 12 -26.00 30.58 11.72
CA LYS A 12 -26.17 29.52 12.72
C LYS A 12 -27.19 28.47 12.28
N THR A 13 -28.36 28.89 11.80
CA THR A 13 -29.41 27.95 11.35
C THR A 13 -28.99 27.10 10.16
N LYS A 14 -28.22 27.65 9.21
CA LYS A 14 -27.64 26.87 8.11
C LYS A 14 -26.61 25.86 8.61
N LEU A 15 -25.76 26.25 9.56
CA LEU A 15 -24.72 25.38 10.11
C LEU A 15 -25.34 24.21 10.89
N ASP A 16 -26.35 24.50 11.72
CA ASP A 16 -27.10 23.49 12.47
C ASP A 16 -27.88 22.55 11.55
N GLN A 17 -28.42 23.06 10.46
CA GLN A 17 -29.12 22.26 9.45
C GLN A 17 -28.15 21.32 8.71
N MET A 18 -26.97 21.82 8.32
CA MET A 18 -25.91 20.99 7.72
C MET A 18 -25.43 19.89 8.69
N ILE A 19 -25.22 20.22 9.97
CA ILE A 19 -24.84 19.23 11.00
C ILE A 19 -25.94 18.18 11.21
N LYS A 20 -27.21 18.57 11.15
CA LYS A 20 -28.34 17.65 11.32
C LYS A 20 -28.49 16.70 10.13
N GLU A 21 -28.29 17.21 8.92
CA GLU A 21 -28.26 16.40 7.68
C GLU A 21 -27.03 15.46 7.67
N GLU A 22 -25.88 15.92 8.17
CA GLU A 22 -24.67 15.09 8.32
C GLU A 22 -24.85 14.01 9.40
N LYS A 23 -25.45 14.34 10.56
CA LYS A 23 -25.81 13.37 11.60
C LYS A 23 -26.86 12.36 11.16
N ALA A 24 -27.82 12.77 10.32
CA ALA A 24 -28.84 11.87 9.77
C ALA A 24 -28.31 10.96 8.66
N SER A 25 -27.28 11.38 7.93
CA SER A 25 -26.59 10.56 6.92
C SER A 25 -25.45 9.71 7.51
N CYS A 26 -25.06 9.96 8.76
CA CYS A 26 -24.08 9.18 9.51
C CYS A 26 -24.64 7.79 9.82
N LYS A 27 -24.31 6.82 8.97
CA LYS A 27 -24.52 5.39 9.24
C LYS A 27 -23.81 5.04 10.56
N PRO A 28 -24.39 4.18 11.41
CA PRO A 28 -23.74 3.76 12.64
C PRO A 28 -22.37 3.15 12.31
N GLN A 29 -21.30 3.86 12.67
CA GLN A 29 -19.92 3.39 12.47
C GLN A 29 -19.47 2.63 13.71
N ALA A 30 -19.34 1.31 13.57
CA ALA A 30 -18.69 0.49 14.59
C ALA A 30 -17.16 0.67 14.47
N THR A 31 -16.53 1.24 15.49
CA THR A 31 -15.07 1.32 15.55
C THR A 31 -14.53 0.05 16.20
N VAL A 32 -13.75 -0.74 15.46
CA VAL A 32 -13.12 -1.97 15.96
C VAL A 32 -11.64 -1.69 16.26
N LEU A 33 -11.25 -1.89 17.53
CA LEU A 33 -9.87 -1.78 17.99
C LEU A 33 -9.31 -3.19 18.25
N LEU A 34 -8.31 -3.60 17.49
CA LEU A 34 -7.58 -4.85 17.75
C LEU A 34 -6.31 -4.57 18.58
N LEU A 35 -6.27 -5.10 19.81
CA LEU A 35 -5.12 -5.03 20.71
C LEU A 35 -4.48 -6.41 20.91
N GLY A 36 -3.16 -6.47 21.08
CA GLY A 36 -2.43 -7.73 21.31
C GLY A 36 -0.92 -7.60 21.05
N ALA A 37 -0.15 -8.59 21.49
CA ALA A 37 1.31 -8.64 21.35
C ALA A 37 1.80 -8.53 19.89
N GLY A 38 3.05 -8.08 19.68
CA GLY A 38 3.69 -8.11 18.35
C GLY A 38 3.59 -9.51 17.75
N ALA A 39 3.14 -9.62 16.49
CA ALA A 39 2.87 -10.88 15.78
C ALA A 39 1.61 -11.70 16.16
N ALA A 40 0.70 -11.21 17.02
CA ALA A 40 -0.56 -11.92 17.35
C ALA A 40 -1.60 -12.05 16.19
N GLY A 41 -1.19 -11.88 14.93
CA GLY A 41 -2.09 -12.02 13.78
C GLY A 41 -3.13 -10.90 13.63
N LYS A 42 -3.01 -9.79 14.36
CA LYS A 42 -3.97 -8.66 14.30
C LYS A 42 -4.13 -8.09 12.90
N SER A 43 -3.01 -7.96 12.18
CA SER A 43 -3.00 -7.55 10.78
C SER A 43 -3.69 -8.58 9.89
N THR A 44 -3.54 -9.87 10.18
CA THR A 44 -4.25 -10.96 9.48
C THR A 44 -5.75 -10.87 9.70
N VAL A 45 -6.21 -10.62 10.92
CA VAL A 45 -7.64 -10.44 11.24
C VAL A 45 -8.22 -9.19 10.56
N MET A 46 -7.50 -8.07 10.59
CA MET A 46 -7.92 -6.86 9.85
C MET A 46 -8.00 -7.11 8.34
N LYS A 47 -7.02 -7.81 7.75
CA LYS A 47 -7.03 -8.18 6.33
C LYS A 47 -8.18 -9.14 5.99
N GLN A 48 -8.47 -10.12 6.84
CA GLN A 48 -9.61 -11.03 6.68
C GLN A 48 -10.94 -10.29 6.83
N MET A 49 -11.04 -9.36 7.78
CA MET A 49 -12.21 -8.50 7.92
C MET A 49 -12.40 -7.66 6.65
N GLN A 50 -11.35 -7.06 6.09
CA GLN A 50 -11.43 -6.31 4.83
C GLN A 50 -11.83 -7.19 3.63
N LEU A 51 -11.38 -8.45 3.57
CA LEU A 51 -11.81 -9.43 2.56
C LEU A 51 -13.29 -9.82 2.69
N LEU A 52 -13.78 -9.97 3.92
CA LEU A 52 -15.15 -10.38 4.20
C LEU A 52 -16.16 -9.25 3.99
N HIS A 53 -15.76 -7.98 4.09
CA HIS A 53 -16.61 -6.83 3.79
C HIS A 53 -16.72 -6.58 2.28
N THR A 54 -17.19 -7.59 1.55
CA THR A 54 -17.89 -7.37 0.29
C THR A 54 -19.11 -6.53 0.62
N ARG A 55 -19.06 -5.22 0.35
CA ARG A 55 -20.09 -4.26 0.73
C ARG A 55 -21.36 -4.51 -0.07
N ASN A 56 -22.20 -5.45 0.35
CA ASN A 56 -23.49 -5.78 -0.27
C ASN A 56 -23.41 -5.89 -1.82
N GLY A 57 -22.41 -6.60 -2.35
CA GLY A 57 -22.21 -6.79 -3.79
C GLY A 57 -21.61 -5.60 -4.55
N LYS A 58 -21.11 -4.55 -3.87
CA LYS A 58 -20.33 -3.46 -4.50
C LYS A 58 -18.82 -3.65 -4.29
N PRO A 59 -17.98 -3.21 -5.25
CA PRO A 59 -16.53 -3.29 -5.11
C PRO A 59 -16.04 -2.56 -3.86
N THR A 60 -15.12 -3.20 -3.13
CA THR A 60 -14.56 -2.74 -1.84
C THR A 60 -13.87 -1.38 -1.95
N PHE A 61 -13.19 -1.16 -3.07
CA PHE A 61 -12.49 0.08 -3.40
C PHE A 61 -13.02 0.66 -4.70
N THR A 62 -13.24 1.98 -4.70
CA THR A 62 -13.61 2.77 -5.87
C THR A 62 -12.43 2.88 -6.85
N ASN A 63 -12.70 3.14 -8.14
CA ASN A 63 -11.63 3.31 -9.13
C ASN A 63 -10.67 4.46 -8.79
N THR A 64 -11.17 5.51 -8.14
CA THR A 64 -10.35 6.63 -7.65
C THR A 64 -9.37 6.18 -6.57
N GLU A 65 -9.83 5.44 -5.56
CA GLU A 65 -8.97 4.90 -4.49
C GLU A 65 -7.94 3.93 -5.05
N ARG A 66 -8.32 3.07 -6.03
CA ARG A 66 -7.38 2.15 -6.68
C ARG A 66 -6.21 2.88 -7.36
N GLY A 67 -6.46 4.05 -7.95
CA GLY A 67 -5.41 4.88 -8.54
C GLY A 67 -4.39 5.36 -7.51
N GLU A 68 -4.82 5.70 -6.29
CA GLU A 68 -3.91 6.07 -5.20
C GLU A 68 -3.04 4.89 -4.76
N PHE A 69 -3.62 3.69 -4.66
CA PHE A 69 -2.88 2.47 -4.31
C PHE A 69 -1.88 2.04 -5.38
N GLN A 70 -2.14 2.33 -6.66
CA GLN A 70 -1.22 1.98 -7.75
C GLN A 70 0.17 2.58 -7.53
N LYS A 71 0.22 3.86 -7.13
CA LYS A 71 1.49 4.54 -6.82
C LYS A 71 2.21 3.87 -5.64
N VAL A 72 1.47 3.59 -4.57
CA VAL A 72 2.02 2.98 -3.35
C VAL A 72 2.54 1.56 -3.61
N ILE A 73 1.85 0.78 -4.46
CA ILE A 73 2.31 -0.56 -4.87
C ILE A 73 3.63 -0.46 -5.62
N GLY A 74 3.76 0.50 -6.54
CA GLY A 74 5.02 0.73 -7.26
C GLY A 74 6.18 1.08 -6.34
N GLU A 75 5.96 1.98 -5.37
CA GLU A 75 6.95 2.35 -4.36
C GLU A 75 7.35 1.13 -3.49
N ASN A 76 6.38 0.30 -3.10
CA ASN A 76 6.65 -0.92 -2.33
C ASN A 76 7.50 -1.93 -3.10
N ILE A 77 7.27 -2.10 -4.40
CA ILE A 77 8.06 -3.02 -5.23
C ILE A 77 9.53 -2.61 -5.22
N ILE A 78 9.80 -1.32 -5.45
CA ILE A 78 11.16 -0.79 -5.49
C ILE A 78 11.82 -0.89 -4.12
N ALA A 79 11.11 -0.47 -3.06
CA ALA A 79 11.61 -0.56 -1.70
C ALA A 79 11.93 -2.01 -1.30
N ASN A 80 11.12 -2.98 -1.73
CA ASN A 80 11.39 -4.40 -1.49
C ASN A 80 12.63 -4.88 -2.26
N MET A 81 12.81 -4.46 -3.51
CA MET A 81 14.00 -4.82 -4.28
C MET A 81 15.28 -4.21 -3.67
N HIS A 82 15.24 -2.96 -3.21
CA HIS A 82 16.35 -2.35 -2.48
C HIS A 82 16.69 -3.11 -1.19
N ARG A 83 15.67 -3.57 -0.44
CA ARG A 83 15.89 -4.39 0.77
C ARG A 83 16.59 -5.70 0.45
N ILE A 84 16.21 -6.37 -0.64
CA ILE A 84 16.85 -7.60 -1.08
C ILE A 84 18.30 -7.33 -1.47
N CYS A 85 18.58 -6.29 -2.28
CA CYS A 85 19.95 -5.91 -2.63
C CYS A 85 20.81 -5.57 -1.40
N GLY A 86 20.25 -4.85 -0.42
CA GLY A 86 20.91 -4.57 0.84
C GLY A 86 21.16 -5.83 1.69
N ALA A 87 20.25 -6.81 1.63
CA ALA A 87 20.42 -8.10 2.29
C ALA A 87 21.52 -8.95 1.64
N MET A 88 21.67 -8.91 0.31
CA MET A 88 22.77 -9.60 -0.39
C MET A 88 24.13 -9.15 0.13
N ILE A 89 24.33 -7.84 0.32
CA ILE A 89 25.57 -7.29 0.88
C ILE A 89 25.81 -7.81 2.31
N LYS A 90 24.76 -7.81 3.15
CA LYS A 90 24.85 -8.29 4.55
C LYS A 90 25.14 -9.78 4.65
N LEU A 91 24.58 -10.59 3.74
CA LEU A 91 24.75 -12.04 3.72
C LEU A 91 25.96 -12.50 2.91
N GLY A 92 26.70 -11.57 2.30
CA GLY A 92 27.86 -11.87 1.46
C GLY A 92 27.51 -12.67 0.20
N ILE A 93 26.32 -12.48 -0.35
CA ILE A 93 25.85 -13.21 -1.54
C ILE A 93 26.23 -12.39 -2.78
N PRO A 94 27.09 -12.92 -3.68
CA PRO A 94 27.40 -12.25 -4.94
C PRO A 94 26.21 -12.31 -5.89
N TYR A 95 26.14 -11.34 -6.81
CA TYR A 95 25.22 -11.42 -7.96
C TYR A 95 25.60 -12.58 -8.87
N GLY A 96 24.61 -13.14 -9.57
CA GLY A 96 24.82 -14.20 -10.55
C GLY A 96 25.58 -13.73 -11.79
N SER A 97 25.53 -12.43 -12.09
CA SER A 97 26.25 -11.82 -13.20
C SER A 97 26.84 -10.43 -12.83
N PRO A 98 27.87 -9.96 -13.55
CA PRO A 98 28.41 -8.61 -13.34
C PRO A 98 27.39 -7.51 -13.67
N GLU A 99 26.47 -7.76 -14.60
CA GLU A 99 25.38 -6.85 -14.93
C GLU A 99 24.41 -6.65 -13.76
N GLY A 100 24.18 -7.69 -12.94
CA GLY A 100 23.30 -7.60 -11.77
C GLY A 100 23.75 -6.55 -10.76
N LEU A 101 25.06 -6.40 -10.56
CA LEU A 101 25.62 -5.36 -9.69
C LEU A 101 25.37 -3.95 -10.25
N GLU A 102 25.57 -3.76 -11.55
CA GLU A 102 25.30 -2.47 -12.22
C GLU A 102 23.81 -2.14 -12.20
N GLN A 103 22.94 -3.12 -12.44
CA GLN A 103 21.48 -2.97 -12.36
C GLN A 103 21.02 -2.57 -10.96
N ALA A 104 21.59 -3.18 -9.91
CA ALA A 104 21.28 -2.84 -8.52
C ALA A 104 21.68 -1.39 -8.18
N LYS A 105 22.83 -0.92 -8.66
CA LYS A 105 23.25 0.49 -8.52
C LYS A 105 22.29 1.43 -9.22
N LEU A 106 21.96 1.15 -10.49
CA LEU A 106 21.03 1.96 -11.28
C LEU A 106 19.65 2.02 -10.65
N LEU A 107 19.18 0.92 -10.04
CA LEU A 107 17.92 0.90 -9.32
C LEU A 107 17.99 1.74 -8.03
N GLY A 108 19.16 1.83 -7.39
CA GLY A 108 19.40 2.71 -6.24
C GLY A 108 19.15 4.19 -6.52
N ASP A 109 19.40 4.62 -7.76
CA ASP A 109 19.18 6.01 -8.20
C ASP A 109 17.71 6.29 -8.59
N VAL A 110 16.88 5.25 -8.73
CA VAL A 110 15.46 5.40 -9.04
C VAL A 110 14.71 5.89 -7.80
N THR A 111 14.30 7.15 -7.84
CA THR A 111 13.45 7.78 -6.82
C THR A 111 11.99 7.92 -7.27
N GLU A 112 11.74 7.80 -8.57
CA GLU A 112 10.45 8.06 -9.19
C GLU A 112 9.68 6.77 -9.48
N GLY A 113 9.02 6.18 -8.47
CA GLY A 113 8.02 5.12 -8.65
C GLY A 113 8.33 4.01 -9.68
N LEU A 114 7.32 3.27 -10.10
CA LEU A 114 7.49 2.13 -11.01
C LEU A 114 7.51 2.58 -12.49
N THR A 115 8.56 3.29 -12.90
CA THR A 115 8.80 3.68 -14.32
C THR A 115 9.20 2.48 -15.18
N SER A 116 9.12 2.59 -16.51
CA SER A 116 9.53 1.52 -17.43
C SER A 116 10.97 1.04 -17.19
N LYS A 117 11.89 1.99 -16.96
CA LYS A 117 13.28 1.67 -16.59
C LYS A 117 13.37 0.91 -15.26
N ALA A 118 12.60 1.32 -14.26
CA ALA A 118 12.55 0.62 -12.98
C ALA A 118 12.03 -0.81 -13.14
N VAL A 119 11.00 -1.02 -13.96
CA VAL A 119 10.44 -2.35 -14.27
C VAL A 119 11.47 -3.24 -14.91
N GLU A 120 12.21 -2.75 -15.92
CA GLU A 120 13.27 -3.51 -16.59
C GLU A 120 14.36 -3.94 -15.60
N LEU A 121 14.82 -3.01 -14.75
CA LEU A 121 15.83 -3.29 -13.73
C LEU A 121 15.34 -4.30 -12.69
N VAL A 122 14.13 -4.12 -12.17
CA VAL A 122 13.53 -5.05 -11.18
C VAL A 122 13.32 -6.42 -11.80
N GLN A 123 12.89 -6.51 -13.05
CA GLN A 123 12.69 -7.78 -13.76
C GLN A 123 14.01 -8.53 -13.97
N ALA A 124 15.07 -7.82 -14.37
CA ALA A 124 16.39 -8.41 -14.56
C ALA A 124 16.99 -8.91 -13.23
N LEU A 125 16.93 -8.08 -12.19
CA LEU A 125 17.37 -8.44 -10.85
C LEU A 125 16.56 -9.62 -10.30
N TRP A 126 15.25 -9.67 -10.52
CA TRP A 126 14.42 -10.79 -10.08
C TRP A 126 14.88 -12.12 -10.67
N THR A 127 15.38 -12.13 -11.91
CA THR A 127 15.91 -13.35 -12.54
C THR A 127 17.36 -13.68 -12.17
N ASP A 128 18.06 -12.81 -11.42
CA ASP A 128 19.44 -13.05 -11.00
C ASP A 128 19.54 -14.19 -9.98
N ALA A 129 20.53 -15.07 -10.17
CA ALA A 129 20.72 -16.24 -9.32
C ALA A 129 21.07 -15.88 -7.86
N GLY A 130 21.85 -14.81 -7.66
CA GLY A 130 22.20 -14.30 -6.33
C GLY A 130 20.99 -13.71 -5.61
N ILE A 131 20.13 -12.99 -6.33
CA ILE A 131 18.85 -12.50 -5.80
C ILE A 131 17.95 -13.68 -5.38
N GLN A 132 17.81 -14.71 -6.22
CA GLN A 132 17.04 -15.92 -5.90
C GLN A 132 17.61 -16.66 -4.68
N GLN A 133 18.94 -16.74 -4.56
CA GLN A 133 19.60 -17.31 -3.38
C GLN A 133 19.35 -16.48 -2.11
N CYS A 134 19.37 -15.15 -2.21
CA CYS A 134 19.06 -14.26 -1.10
C CYS A 134 17.61 -14.43 -0.64
N LEU A 135 16.67 -14.57 -1.56
CA LEU A 135 15.26 -14.81 -1.27
C LEU A 135 15.00 -16.13 -0.55
N ALA A 136 15.75 -17.18 -0.87
CA ALA A 136 15.69 -18.46 -0.15
C ALA A 136 16.11 -18.33 1.33
N ARG A 137 16.91 -17.29 1.66
CA ARG A 137 17.37 -16.94 3.01
C ARG A 137 16.62 -15.74 3.59
N SER A 138 15.40 -15.48 3.10
CA SER A 138 14.56 -14.35 3.55
C SER A 138 14.16 -14.40 5.02
N ASN A 139 14.34 -15.54 5.70
CA ASN A 139 14.19 -15.67 7.15
C ASN A 139 15.34 -15.04 7.95
N GLU A 140 16.49 -14.75 7.32
CA GLU A 140 17.67 -14.15 7.97
C GLU A 140 17.62 -12.61 8.00
N TYR A 141 16.65 -12.01 7.32
CA TYR A 141 16.44 -10.56 7.31
C TYR A 141 14.95 -10.22 7.30
N HIS A 142 14.61 -8.96 7.57
CA HIS A 142 13.21 -8.53 7.50
C HIS A 142 12.80 -8.29 6.04
N MET A 143 12.29 -9.34 5.40
CA MET A 143 11.58 -9.24 4.11
C MET A 143 10.09 -9.07 4.34
N GLU A 144 9.44 -8.32 3.45
CA GLU A 144 7.99 -8.15 3.50
C GLU A 144 7.29 -9.38 2.90
N ASP A 145 6.32 -9.96 3.61
CA ASP A 145 5.63 -11.20 3.18
C ASP A 145 5.00 -11.09 1.78
N SER A 146 4.53 -9.89 1.40
CA SER A 146 3.91 -9.63 0.09
C SER A 146 4.90 -9.31 -1.02
N ALA A 147 6.19 -9.15 -0.72
CA ALA A 147 7.19 -8.76 -1.73
C ALA A 147 7.26 -9.78 -2.87
N ARG A 148 7.24 -11.08 -2.55
CA ARG A 148 7.26 -12.15 -3.55
C ARG A 148 6.06 -12.10 -4.50
N TYR A 149 4.86 -11.88 -3.94
CA TYR A 149 3.63 -11.76 -4.72
C TYR A 149 3.74 -10.65 -5.78
N PHE A 150 4.22 -9.46 -5.40
CA PHE A 150 4.34 -8.34 -6.33
C PHE A 150 5.42 -8.56 -7.37
N LEU A 151 6.57 -9.16 -7.00
CA LEU A 151 7.66 -9.44 -7.94
C LEU A 151 7.28 -10.52 -8.96
N GLU A 152 6.57 -11.58 -8.54
CA GLU A 152 6.04 -12.61 -9.46
C GLU A 152 4.97 -12.06 -10.41
N ASN A 153 4.24 -11.02 -9.98
CA ASN A 153 3.18 -10.37 -10.77
C ASN A 153 3.64 -9.06 -11.44
N LEU A 154 4.95 -8.81 -11.51
CA LEU A 154 5.48 -7.53 -11.97
C LEU A 154 4.95 -7.14 -13.36
N ALA A 155 4.91 -8.08 -14.31
CA ALA A 155 4.41 -7.85 -15.67
C ALA A 155 2.95 -7.37 -15.72
N ARG A 156 2.09 -7.87 -14.81
CA ARG A 156 0.70 -7.42 -14.69
C ARG A 156 0.63 -6.01 -14.11
N ILE A 157 1.47 -5.73 -13.11
CA ILE A 157 1.47 -4.49 -12.34
C ILE A 157 2.10 -3.33 -13.13
N SER A 158 3.08 -3.64 -13.98
CA SER A 158 3.75 -2.67 -14.86
C SER A 158 2.95 -2.34 -16.13
N SER A 159 1.82 -3.01 -16.37
CA SER A 159 0.97 -2.73 -17.54
C SER A 159 0.41 -1.31 -17.48
N SER A 160 0.34 -0.62 -18.62
CA SER A 160 -0.30 0.70 -18.72
C SER A 160 -1.80 0.67 -18.41
N THR A 161 -2.43 -0.50 -18.52
CA THR A 161 -3.84 -0.74 -18.19
C THR A 161 -4.05 -1.30 -16.79
N TYR A 162 -2.98 -1.39 -15.99
CA TYR A 162 -3.05 -1.95 -14.65
C TYR A 162 -3.99 -1.14 -13.75
N THR A 163 -4.92 -1.83 -13.11
CA THR A 163 -5.75 -1.31 -12.03
C THR A 163 -5.59 -2.26 -10.84
N PRO A 164 -5.18 -1.77 -9.65
CA PRO A 164 -5.01 -2.63 -8.47
C PRO A 164 -6.26 -3.42 -8.13
N THR A 165 -6.09 -4.72 -7.94
CA THR A 165 -7.12 -5.62 -7.45
C THR A 165 -7.30 -5.45 -5.94
N ASP A 166 -8.39 -5.99 -5.38
CA ASP A 166 -8.58 -5.99 -3.92
C ASP A 166 -7.42 -6.72 -3.23
N GLN A 167 -6.94 -7.82 -3.83
CA GLN A 167 -5.77 -8.55 -3.33
C GLN A 167 -4.50 -7.69 -3.35
N ASP A 168 -4.24 -6.94 -4.42
CA ASP A 168 -3.10 -6.02 -4.50
C ASP A 168 -3.15 -5.00 -3.37
N ILE A 169 -4.33 -4.41 -3.12
CA ILE A 169 -4.54 -3.39 -2.11
C ILE A 169 -4.34 -3.94 -0.70
N LEU A 170 -4.82 -5.16 -0.44
CA LEU A 170 -4.69 -5.83 0.86
C LEU A 170 -3.26 -6.30 1.16
N LEU A 171 -2.51 -6.67 0.12
CA LEU A 171 -1.12 -7.07 0.23
C LEU A 171 -0.16 -5.87 0.23
N CYS A 172 -0.60 -4.73 -0.30
CA CYS A 172 0.16 -3.49 -0.30
C CYS A 172 0.33 -2.99 1.12
N ARG A 173 1.57 -2.68 1.49
CA ARG A 173 1.84 -1.99 2.74
C ARG A 173 1.65 -0.50 2.56
N VAL A 174 0.73 0.06 3.31
CA VAL A 174 0.62 1.51 3.44
C VAL A 174 1.11 1.88 4.82
N MET A 175 2.23 2.59 4.94
CA MET A 175 2.69 3.06 6.26
C MET A 175 1.58 3.89 6.92
N THR A 176 1.11 3.46 8.09
CA THR A 176 0.16 4.21 8.90
C THR A 176 0.93 5.30 9.62
N THR A 177 1.09 6.46 8.99
CA THR A 177 1.41 7.70 9.71
C THR A 177 0.15 8.12 10.49
N GLY A 178 0.03 7.63 11.73
CA GLY A 178 -1.06 7.96 12.64
C GLY A 178 -2.33 7.11 12.54
N VAL A 179 -3.21 7.28 13.54
CA VAL A 179 -4.54 6.66 13.62
C VAL A 179 -5.33 7.08 12.38
N ARG A 180 -5.57 6.14 11.46
CA ARG A 180 -6.46 6.37 10.32
C ARG A 180 -7.90 6.30 10.79
N GLY A 181 -8.38 7.40 11.37
CA GLY A 181 -9.78 7.62 11.66
C GLY A 181 -10.54 7.87 10.37
N LYS A 182 -10.91 6.81 9.65
CA LYS A 182 -12.03 6.74 8.69
C LYS A 182 -11.97 5.39 7.99
N TYR A 183 -12.37 4.35 8.73
CA TYR A 183 -12.84 3.12 8.10
C TYR A 183 -14.24 2.87 8.66
N SER A 184 -15.22 3.34 7.88
CA SER A 184 -16.63 3.13 8.16
C SER A 184 -16.94 1.66 7.87
N VAL A 185 -17.08 0.86 8.93
CA VAL A 185 -17.80 -0.43 8.86
C VAL A 185 -19.24 -0.17 8.42
#